data_AF-A0AA41N1S8-F1
#
_entry.id   AF-A0AA41N1S8-F1
#
_cell.length_a   1.000
_cell.length_b   1.000
_cell.length_c   1.000
_cell.angle_alpha   90.00
_cell.angle_beta   90.00
_cell.angle_gamma   90.00
#
_symmetry.space_group_name_H-M   'P 1'
#
loop_
_entity.id
_entity.type
_entity.pdbx_description
1 polymer ?
#
loop_
_entity_poly.entity_id
_entity_poly.type
_entity_poly.pdbx_seq_one_letter_code
_entity_poly.pdbx_strand_id
1 'polypeptide(L)'
;MEKTELIQKAKLAEQDERYDDMATCMKVVTEQGAELSNEERNLLSVAYKNVVGGRRSAWRVISSIEQKTDTSDKKLQLIKDYREKVESELRSICSTVLELLDKYLIAKATNPESKVFYLKMKGDYFRYLAEVACGDDRKQTIDNSQRAYQKAFDISKKEM
;
A
#
# COMPACT_ATOMS: atom_id res chain seq x y z
N MET A 1 -10.26 0.60 21.81
CA MET A 1 -9.74 1.98 21.76
C MET A 1 -10.72 2.80 20.96
N GLU A 2 -11.03 3.99 21.46
CA GLU A 2 -11.92 4.93 20.78
C GLU A 2 -11.28 5.44 19.49
N LYS A 3 -12.10 5.76 18.47
CA LYS A 3 -11.63 6.28 17.17
C LYS A 3 -10.70 7.48 17.34
N THR A 4 -11.07 8.40 18.23
CA THR A 4 -10.32 9.62 18.53
C THR A 4 -8.93 9.34 19.10
N GLU A 5 -8.81 8.34 19.98
CA GLU A 5 -7.51 7.94 20.57
C GLU A 5 -6.59 7.33 19.50
N LEU A 6 -7.14 6.51 18.60
CA LEU A 6 -6.38 5.93 17.50
C LEU A 6 -5.86 7.01 16.54
N ILE A 7 -6.68 8.02 16.24
CA ILE A 7 -6.27 9.15 15.39
C ILE A 7 -5.18 9.98 16.09
N GLN A 8 -5.31 10.26 17.38
CA GLN A 8 -4.27 10.95 18.14
C GLN A 8 -2.95 10.18 18.15
N LYS A 9 -3.00 8.86 18.38
CA LYS A 9 -1.80 8.01 18.30
C LYS A 9 -1.20 7.97 16.89
N ALA A 10 -2.02 7.93 15.84
CA ALA A 10 -1.53 7.99 14.46
C ALA A 10 -0.78 9.30 14.19
N LYS A 11 -1.29 10.45 14.69
CA LYS A 11 -0.61 11.75 14.57
C LYS A 11 0.71 11.80 15.34
N LEU A 12 0.77 11.22 16.54
CA LEU A 12 2.02 11.12 17.29
C LEU A 12 3.03 10.22 16.56
N ALA A 13 2.57 9.07 16.05
CA ALA A 13 3.40 8.16 15.26
C ALA A 13 3.93 8.81 13.97
N GLU A 14 3.16 9.71 13.34
CA GLU A 14 3.62 10.52 12.22
C GLU A 14 4.77 11.46 12.62
N GLN A 15 4.66 12.14 13.77
CA GLN A 15 5.69 13.04 14.29
C GLN A 15 7.00 12.31 14.64
N ASP A 16 6.90 11.07 15.10
CA ASP A 16 8.04 10.22 15.45
C ASP A 16 8.53 9.35 14.26
N GLU A 17 8.01 9.57 13.05
CA GLU A 17 8.31 8.80 11.83
C GLU A 17 8.07 7.27 11.97
N ARG A 18 7.24 6.86 12.95
CA ARG A 18 6.84 5.47 13.19
C ARG A 18 5.65 5.07 12.33
N TYR A 19 5.86 5.06 11.01
CA TYR A 19 4.79 4.84 10.05
C TYR A 19 4.11 3.46 10.13
N ASP A 20 4.81 2.42 10.61
CA ASP A 20 4.23 1.09 10.86
C ASP A 20 3.16 1.14 11.99
N ASP A 21 3.45 1.90 13.06
CA ASP A 21 2.49 2.13 14.16
C ASP A 21 1.31 2.97 13.68
N MET A 22 1.60 4.01 12.88
CA MET A 22 0.58 4.87 12.25
C MET A 22 -0.36 4.04 11.37
N ALA A 23 0.19 3.15 10.54
CA ALA A 23 -0.60 2.28 9.66
C ALA A 23 -1.47 1.30 10.47
N THR A 24 -0.94 0.76 11.57
CA THR A 24 -1.70 -0.10 12.48
C THR A 24 -2.88 0.64 13.11
N CYS A 25 -2.68 1.87 13.59
CA CYS A 25 -3.77 2.68 14.14
C CYS A 25 -4.83 3.01 13.09
N MET A 26 -4.41 3.45 11.91
CA MET A 26 -5.32 3.83 10.82
C MET A 26 -6.05 2.64 10.20
N LYS A 27 -5.46 1.43 10.23
CA LYS A 27 -6.14 0.19 9.89
C LYS A 27 -7.34 -0.04 10.81
N VAL A 28 -7.14 0.02 12.12
CA VAL A 28 -8.23 -0.18 13.10
C VAL A 28 -9.32 0.88 12.92
N VAL A 29 -8.96 2.15 12.71
CA VAL A 29 -9.93 3.22 12.41
C VAL A 29 -10.76 2.91 11.17
N THR A 30 -10.12 2.38 10.12
CA THR A 30 -10.81 2.02 8.87
C THR A 30 -11.76 0.82 9.06
N GLU A 31 -11.34 -0.18 9.83
CA GLU A 31 -12.11 -1.40 10.09
C GLU A 31 -13.34 -1.16 10.98
N GLN A 32 -13.39 -0.06 11.74
CA GLN A 32 -14.62 0.38 12.43
C GLN A 32 -15.77 0.72 11.47
N GLY A 33 -15.46 0.95 10.18
CA GLY A 33 -16.44 0.98 9.12
C GLY A 33 -17.23 2.29 8.98
N ALA A 34 -16.89 3.34 9.71
CA ALA A 34 -17.37 4.68 9.41
C ALA A 34 -16.65 5.25 8.17
N GLU A 35 -17.31 6.12 7.40
CA GLU A 35 -16.65 6.84 6.31
C GLU A 35 -15.54 7.74 6.89
N LEU A 36 -14.36 7.73 6.26
CA LEU A 36 -13.22 8.51 6.73
C LEU A 36 -13.36 9.97 6.31
N SER A 37 -13.09 10.87 7.26
CA SER A 37 -12.94 12.30 6.97
C SER A 37 -11.74 12.55 6.03
N ASN A 38 -11.65 13.75 5.45
CA ASN A 38 -10.49 14.10 4.62
C ASN A 38 -9.16 14.02 5.40
N GLU A 39 -9.16 14.41 6.68
CA GLU A 39 -7.98 14.29 7.53
C GLU A 39 -7.61 12.83 7.79
N GLU A 40 -8.58 11.99 8.15
CA GLU A 40 -8.36 10.55 8.40
C GLU A 40 -7.88 9.83 7.15
N ARG A 41 -8.44 10.18 5.99
CA ARG A 41 -8.02 9.65 4.68
C ARG A 41 -6.58 10.03 4.37
N ASN A 42 -6.18 11.27 4.66
CA ASN A 42 -4.81 11.73 4.46
C ASN A 42 -3.84 10.97 5.39
N LEU A 43 -4.18 10.81 6.67
CA LEU A 43 -3.38 10.03 7.63
C LEU A 43 -3.18 8.59 7.16
N LEU A 44 -4.26 7.91 6.71
CA LEU A 44 -4.18 6.56 6.17
C LEU A 44 -3.22 6.49 4.96
N SER A 45 -3.33 7.46 4.04
CA SER A 45 -2.51 7.53 2.84
C SER A 45 -1.03 7.76 3.16
N VAL A 46 -0.73 8.71 4.05
CA VAL A 46 0.64 9.02 4.51
C VAL A 46 1.27 7.80 5.19
N ALA A 47 0.53 7.14 6.09
CA ALA A 47 1.01 5.98 6.81
C ALA A 47 1.46 4.87 5.84
N TYR A 48 0.56 4.40 5.00
CA TYR A 48 0.87 3.28 4.11
C TYR A 48 1.83 3.65 2.98
N LYS A 49 1.82 4.89 2.49
CA LYS A 49 2.80 5.39 1.50
C LYS A 49 4.23 5.30 2.05
N ASN A 50 4.45 5.70 3.30
CA ASN A 50 5.77 5.63 3.91
C ASN A 50 6.19 4.19 4.23
N VAL A 51 5.27 3.38 4.78
CA VAL A 51 5.53 1.95 5.06
C VAL A 51 5.92 1.20 3.79
N VAL A 52 5.12 1.29 2.71
CA VAL A 52 5.42 0.62 1.44
C VAL A 52 6.64 1.24 0.75
N GLY A 53 6.85 2.55 0.90
CA GLY A 53 8.00 3.27 0.35
C GLY A 53 9.33 2.74 0.88
N GLY A 54 9.42 2.51 2.20
CA GLY A 54 10.60 1.92 2.83
C GLY A 54 10.91 0.52 2.30
N ARG A 55 9.90 -0.36 2.22
CA ARG A 55 10.08 -1.74 1.72
C ARG A 55 10.44 -1.77 0.23
N ARG A 56 9.85 -0.90 -0.59
CA ARG A 56 10.22 -0.76 -2.02
C ARG A 56 11.67 -0.31 -2.20
N SER A 57 12.12 0.67 -1.42
CA SER A 57 13.51 1.13 -1.47
C SER A 57 14.47 0.02 -1.05
N ALA A 58 14.17 -0.69 0.04
CA ALA A 58 14.95 -1.85 0.47
C ALA A 58 15.00 -2.94 -0.61
N TRP A 59 13.85 -3.27 -1.22
CA TRP A 59 13.74 -4.26 -2.29
C TRP A 59 14.59 -3.90 -3.52
N ARG A 60 14.63 -2.63 -3.93
CA ARG A 60 15.48 -2.19 -5.06
C ARG A 60 16.96 -2.34 -4.75
N VAL A 61 17.37 -1.94 -3.56
CA VAL A 61 18.77 -2.04 -3.13
C VAL A 61 19.21 -3.50 -3.13
N ILE A 62 18.43 -4.39 -2.52
CA ILE A 62 18.80 -5.80 -2.45
C ILE A 62 18.77 -6.49 -3.82
N SER A 63 17.79 -6.16 -4.67
CA SER A 63 17.75 -6.68 -6.04
C SER A 63 18.97 -6.23 -6.85
N SER A 64 19.46 -5.01 -6.63
CA SER A 64 20.70 -4.53 -7.26
C SER A 64 21.94 -5.24 -6.73
N ILE A 65 21.99 -5.56 -5.43
CA ILE A 65 23.09 -6.33 -4.82
C ILE A 65 23.09 -7.76 -5.37
N GLU A 66 21.93 -8.39 -5.47
CA GLU A 66 21.77 -9.74 -6.04
C GLU A 66 22.31 -9.81 -7.48
N GLN A 67 21.92 -8.84 -8.32
CA GLN A 67 22.37 -8.78 -9.72
C GLN A 67 23.89 -8.58 -9.88
N LYS A 68 24.56 -7.99 -8.89
CA LYS A 68 26.01 -7.71 -8.91
C LYS A 68 26.84 -8.77 -8.18
N THR A 69 26.22 -9.75 -7.53
CA THR A 69 26.93 -10.75 -6.74
C THR A 69 27.25 -11.97 -7.60
N ASP A 70 28.53 -12.13 -7.95
CA ASP A 70 29.03 -13.29 -8.70
C ASP A 70 29.29 -14.52 -7.79
N THR A 71 28.73 -15.66 -8.23
CA THR A 71 29.17 -17.06 -8.07
C THR A 71 29.53 -17.65 -6.69
N SER A 72 29.37 -16.95 -5.56
CA SER A 72 29.39 -17.62 -4.24
C SER A 72 27.98 -18.13 -3.87
N ASP A 73 27.72 -19.42 -4.07
CA ASP A 73 26.40 -20.05 -3.85
C ASP A 73 25.78 -19.71 -2.48
N LYS A 74 26.58 -19.71 -1.40
CA LYS A 74 26.09 -19.41 -0.05
C LYS A 74 25.69 -17.95 0.15
N LYS A 75 26.47 -17.01 -0.39
CA LYS A 75 26.18 -15.57 -0.29
C LYS A 75 24.98 -15.20 -1.16
N LEU A 76 24.92 -15.77 -2.37
CA LEU A 76 23.81 -15.57 -3.28
C LEU A 76 22.49 -16.10 -2.69
N GLN A 77 22.52 -17.28 -2.05
CA GLN A 77 21.33 -17.82 -1.38
C GLN A 77 20.85 -16.90 -0.26
N LEU A 78 21.75 -16.42 0.61
CA LEU A 78 21.38 -15.49 1.68
C LEU A 78 20.73 -14.19 1.15
N ILE A 79 21.25 -13.66 0.04
CA ILE A 79 20.69 -12.45 -0.60
C ILE A 79 19.29 -12.74 -1.16
N LYS A 80 19.09 -13.90 -1.81
CA LYS A 80 17.79 -14.33 -2.33
C LYS A 80 16.76 -14.48 -1.21
N ASP A 81 17.10 -15.19 -0.14
CA ASP A 81 16.23 -15.41 1.01
C ASP A 81 15.80 -14.06 1.63
N TYR A 82 16.75 -13.14 1.76
CA TYR A 82 16.46 -11.82 2.30
C TYR A 82 15.64 -10.95 1.33
N ARG A 83 15.84 -11.06 0.01
CA ARG A 83 14.99 -10.40 -0.99
C ARG A 83 13.55 -10.93 -0.89
N GLU A 84 13.37 -12.24 -0.86
CA GLU A 84 12.05 -12.88 -0.77
C GLU A 84 11.32 -12.50 0.53
N LYS A 85 12.05 -12.34 1.64
CA LYS A 85 11.48 -11.79 2.87
C LYS A 85 10.90 -10.39 2.64
N VAL A 86 11.67 -9.47 2.05
CA VAL A 86 11.21 -8.09 1.76
C VAL A 86 10.03 -8.10 0.78
N GLU A 87 10.05 -8.99 -0.22
CA GLU A 87 8.93 -9.16 -1.14
C GLU A 87 7.66 -9.61 -0.42
N SER A 88 7.77 -10.56 0.52
CA SER A 88 6.63 -11.02 1.31
C SER A 88 6.02 -9.90 2.17
N GLU A 89 6.87 -9.07 2.77
CA GLU A 89 6.44 -7.91 3.55
C GLU A 89 5.71 -6.90 2.66
N LEU A 90 6.28 -6.58 1.49
CA LEU A 90 5.67 -5.68 0.51
C LEU A 90 4.33 -6.22 0.02
N ARG A 91 4.26 -7.52 -0.32
CA ARG A 91 3.01 -8.18 -0.73
C ARG A 91 1.96 -8.10 0.37
N SER A 92 2.33 -8.39 1.62
CA SER A 92 1.43 -8.31 2.78
C SER A 92 0.88 -6.90 3.01
N ILE A 93 1.74 -5.87 2.93
CA ILE A 93 1.33 -4.47 3.06
C ILE A 93 0.34 -4.11 1.95
N CYS A 94 0.66 -4.46 0.69
CA CYS A 94 -0.21 -4.13 -0.43
C CYS A 94 -1.56 -4.85 -0.35
N SER A 95 -1.56 -6.15 -0.02
CA SER A 95 -2.80 -6.92 0.18
C SER A 95 -3.65 -6.33 1.30
N THR A 96 -3.04 -5.94 2.42
CA THR A 96 -3.77 -5.28 3.53
C THR A 96 -4.47 -4.02 3.04
N VAL A 97 -3.78 -3.14 2.31
CA VAL A 97 -4.38 -1.90 1.81
C VAL A 97 -5.47 -2.18 0.78
N LEU A 98 -5.25 -3.11 -0.15
CA LEU A 98 -6.25 -3.50 -1.13
C LEU A 98 -7.53 -4.03 -0.48
N GLU A 99 -7.40 -4.82 0.59
CA GLU A 99 -8.53 -5.30 1.37
C GLU A 99 -9.27 -4.17 2.09
N LEU A 100 -8.54 -3.22 2.69
CA LEU A 100 -9.16 -2.05 3.32
C LEU A 100 -9.94 -1.22 2.30
N LEU A 101 -9.35 -1.02 1.12
CA LEU A 101 -9.97 -0.29 0.03
C LEU A 101 -11.27 -0.96 -0.43
N ASP A 102 -11.26 -2.27 -0.64
CA ASP A 102 -12.41 -2.99 -1.18
C ASP A 102 -13.53 -3.21 -0.15
N LYS A 103 -13.19 -3.55 1.08
CA LYS A 103 -14.18 -3.89 2.12
C LYS A 103 -14.77 -2.67 2.82
N TYR A 104 -13.97 -1.62 3.03
CA TYR A 104 -14.35 -0.51 3.93
C TYR A 104 -14.42 0.85 3.25
N LEU A 105 -13.53 1.15 2.30
CA LEU A 105 -13.39 2.51 1.78
C LEU A 105 -14.18 2.74 0.48
N ILE A 106 -13.87 2.00 -0.60
CA ILE A 106 -14.53 2.15 -1.91
C ILE A 106 -16.01 1.79 -1.81
N ALA A 107 -16.34 0.72 -1.07
CA ALA A 107 -17.72 0.27 -0.88
C ALA A 107 -18.60 1.29 -0.15
N LYS A 108 -18.01 2.15 0.70
CA LYS A 108 -18.74 3.12 1.53
C LYS A 108 -18.58 4.56 1.07
N ALA A 109 -17.63 4.84 0.20
CA ALA A 109 -17.39 6.18 -0.32
C ALA A 109 -18.65 6.70 -1.03
N THR A 110 -19.19 7.82 -0.55
CA THR A 110 -20.37 8.45 -1.14
C THR A 110 -19.99 9.56 -2.11
N ASN A 111 -19.00 10.37 -1.73
CA ASN A 111 -18.48 11.48 -2.52
C ASN A 111 -17.57 10.97 -3.69
N PRO A 112 -17.76 11.48 -4.92
CA PRO A 112 -16.91 11.18 -6.08
C PRO A 112 -15.42 11.42 -5.85
N GLU A 113 -15.04 12.49 -5.14
CA GLU A 113 -13.65 12.82 -4.81
C GLU A 113 -13.00 11.72 -3.96
N SER A 114 -13.74 11.21 -2.96
CA SER A 114 -13.34 10.07 -2.14
C SER A 114 -13.13 8.82 -2.98
N LYS A 115 -14.09 8.51 -3.87
CA LYS A 115 -14.02 7.33 -4.74
C LYS A 115 -12.81 7.39 -5.67
N VAL A 116 -12.57 8.54 -6.31
CA VAL A 116 -11.40 8.75 -7.18
C VAL A 116 -10.12 8.59 -6.39
N PHE A 117 -10.03 9.17 -5.19
CA PHE A 117 -8.88 9.02 -4.30
C PHE A 117 -8.59 7.54 -3.98
N TYR A 118 -9.60 6.79 -3.54
CA TYR A 118 -9.43 5.39 -3.17
C TYR A 118 -9.14 4.49 -4.38
N LEU A 119 -9.75 4.75 -5.54
CA LEU A 119 -9.47 3.99 -6.77
C LEU A 119 -8.06 4.26 -7.30
N LYS A 120 -7.59 5.52 -7.24
CA LYS A 120 -6.20 5.86 -7.54
C LYS A 120 -5.26 5.12 -6.60
N MET A 121 -5.55 5.13 -5.29
CA MET A 121 -4.77 4.39 -4.29
C MET A 121 -4.76 2.89 -4.61
N LYS A 122 -5.90 2.29 -4.97
CA LYS A 122 -5.98 0.89 -5.40
C LYS A 122 -5.06 0.59 -6.60
N GLY A 123 -5.05 1.48 -7.60
CA GLY A 123 -4.13 1.40 -8.73
C GLY A 123 -2.66 1.47 -8.32
N ASP A 124 -2.31 2.36 -7.38
CA ASP A 124 -0.96 2.51 -6.85
C ASP A 124 -0.46 1.22 -6.15
N TYR A 125 -1.29 0.58 -5.32
CA TYR A 125 -0.90 -0.65 -4.62
C TYR A 125 -0.82 -1.88 -5.53
N PHE A 126 -1.70 -2.02 -6.52
CA PHE A 126 -1.49 -3.03 -7.57
C PHE A 126 -0.21 -2.75 -8.36
N ARG A 127 0.09 -1.49 -8.68
CA ARG A 127 1.35 -1.16 -9.37
C ARG A 127 2.57 -1.55 -8.54
N TYR A 128 2.54 -1.35 -7.22
CA TYR A 128 3.61 -1.80 -6.32
C TYR A 128 3.73 -3.33 -6.26
N LEU A 129 2.61 -4.07 -6.24
CA LEU A 129 2.62 -5.53 -6.34
C LEU A 129 3.25 -6.01 -7.66
N ALA A 130 2.96 -5.32 -8.77
CA ALA A 130 3.50 -5.68 -10.08
C ALA A 130 5.03 -5.50 -10.19
N GLU A 131 5.64 -4.69 -9.32
CA GLU A 131 7.10 -4.53 -9.24
C GLU A 131 7.78 -5.81 -8.74
N VAL A 132 7.12 -6.56 -7.83
CA VAL A 132 7.67 -7.77 -7.19
C VAL A 132 7.00 -9.07 -7.65
N ALA A 133 6.07 -9.00 -8.60
CA ALA A 133 5.36 -10.16 -9.13
C ALA A 133 6.14 -10.81 -10.29
N CYS A 134 6.00 -12.13 -10.42
CA CYS A 134 6.62 -12.92 -11.49
C CYS A 134 5.55 -13.67 -12.29
N GLY A 135 5.87 -14.02 -13.54
CA GLY A 135 4.99 -14.85 -14.39
C GLY A 135 3.60 -14.24 -14.62
N ASP A 136 2.57 -15.08 -14.50
CA ASP A 136 1.18 -14.70 -14.79
C ASP A 136 0.56 -13.76 -13.74
N ASP A 137 1.01 -13.85 -12.48
CA ASP A 137 0.60 -12.94 -11.40
C ASP A 137 0.90 -11.49 -11.75
N ARG A 138 2.02 -11.24 -12.45
CA ARG A 138 2.40 -9.91 -12.90
C ARG A 138 1.42 -9.35 -13.91
N LYS A 139 0.97 -10.14 -14.89
CA LYS A 139 0.01 -9.70 -15.91
C LYS A 139 -1.33 -9.34 -15.27
N GLN A 140 -1.83 -10.21 -14.39
CA GLN A 140 -3.09 -9.96 -13.69
C GLN A 140 -3.03 -8.72 -12.81
N THR A 141 -1.91 -8.52 -12.11
CA THR A 141 -1.69 -7.35 -11.26
C THR A 141 -1.62 -6.05 -12.06
N ILE A 142 -0.98 -6.06 -13.23
CA ILE A 142 -0.94 -4.89 -14.15
C ILE A 142 -2.35 -4.55 -14.64
N ASP A 143 -3.11 -5.55 -15.09
CA ASP A 143 -4.48 -5.34 -15.56
C ASP A 143 -5.39 -4.81 -14.43
N ASN A 144 -5.26 -5.33 -13.21
CA ASN A 144 -5.96 -4.80 -12.05
C ASN A 144 -5.60 -3.34 -11.74
N SER A 145 -4.31 -2.98 -11.85
CA SER A 145 -3.84 -1.60 -11.69
C SER A 145 -4.45 -0.67 -12.72
N GLN A 146 -4.39 -1.07 -14.01
CA GLN A 146 -4.95 -0.30 -15.12
C GLN A 146 -6.46 -0.11 -14.98
N ARG A 147 -7.21 -1.18 -14.63
CA ARG A 147 -8.65 -1.09 -14.40
C ARG A 147 -9.00 -0.14 -13.26
N ALA A 148 -8.23 -0.12 -12.18
CA ALA A 148 -8.46 0.79 -11.06
C ALA A 148 -8.23 2.26 -11.46
N TYR A 149 -7.14 2.55 -12.17
CA TYR A 149 -6.88 3.91 -12.67
C TYR A 149 -7.90 4.35 -13.71
N GLN A 150 -8.32 3.47 -14.63
CA GLN A 150 -9.33 3.81 -15.63
C GLN A 150 -10.66 4.17 -14.96
N LYS A 151 -11.11 3.38 -13.98
CA LYS A 151 -12.31 3.70 -13.20
C LYS A 151 -12.18 5.04 -12.46
N ALA A 152 -11.01 5.33 -11.88
CA ALA A 152 -10.75 6.62 -11.24
C ALA A 152 -10.85 7.78 -12.25
N PHE A 153 -10.27 7.60 -13.45
CA PHE A 153 -10.29 8.58 -14.52
C PHE A 153 -11.71 8.83 -15.05
N ASP A 154 -12.49 7.77 -15.28
CA ASP A 154 -13.85 7.88 -15.80
C ASP A 154 -14.79 8.62 -14.83
N ILE A 155 -14.66 8.34 -13.52
CA ILE A 155 -15.42 9.07 -12.49
C ILE A 155 -14.97 10.52 -12.44
N SER A 156 -13.65 10.77 -12.41
CA SER A 156 -13.11 12.13 -12.40
C SER A 156 -13.57 12.93 -13.62
N LYS A 157 -13.60 12.35 -14.82
CA LYS A 157 -14.04 13.05 -16.03
C LYS A 157 -15.53 13.39 -16.03
N LYS A 158 -16.34 12.59 -15.32
CA LYS A 158 -17.81 12.73 -15.32
C LYS A 158 -18.32 13.63 -14.19
N GLU A 159 -17.66 13.60 -13.03
CA GLU A 159 -18.18 14.15 -11.78
C GLU A 159 -17.25 15.16 -11.09
N MET A 160 -16.10 15.48 -11.71
CA MET A 160 -15.18 16.54 -11.28
C MET A 160 -14.88 17.50 -12.44
#